data_AF-A0A2G6GQH7-F1
#
_entry.id   AF-A0A2G6GQH7-F1
#
_cell.length_a   1.000
_cell.length_b   1.000
_cell.length_c   1.000
_cell.angle_alpha   90.00
_cell.angle_beta   90.00
_cell.angle_gamma   90.00
#
_symmetry.space_group_name_H-M   'P 1'
#
loop_
_entity.id
_entity.type
_entity.pdbx_description
1 polymer ?
#
loop_
_entity_poly.entity_id
_entity_poly.type
_entity_poly.pdbx_seq_one_letter_code
_entity_poly.pdbx_strand_id
1 'polypeptide(L)'
;LTADQKAKKIVVQTIQRTATEHAIENAVSVFHLESDDVKGRIIGREGRNIRAIENLTGVELIIDDSPDTILLSGFDPVRREIARISLQKLVTDGRIHPARIEEVVNKTKKRLEKEMMETGKRTLIDLGIHNMHPELMRIVGRMKYRSSYGQNLLQHSREVANLCATMASELGLDPKKAKRAGLLHDIGKVPDTEPELPHALLGMKWAERFKEDPDVCNAIGAHHDEIEMTSLLSPIVQVCDAISGARPGARREVVEAYIQRLKKLESMAREYDGVVKTYAIQAGRELRVIVSAEQIDDTKASQLSYDLSRQIQEEMKYPGQIKITVIRETRAINYAK
;
A
#
# COMPACT_ATOMS: atom_id res chain seq x y z
N LEU A 1 -1.63 45.47 -5.57
CA LEU A 1 -1.91 44.11 -5.07
C LEU A 1 -1.14 43.92 -3.79
N THR A 2 -1.83 43.67 -2.68
CA THR A 2 -1.17 43.32 -1.40
C THR A 2 -0.52 41.94 -1.52
N ALA A 3 0.46 41.62 -0.65
CA ALA A 3 1.14 40.33 -0.65
C ALA A 3 0.14 39.15 -0.54
N ASP A 4 -0.91 39.30 0.26
CA ASP A 4 -2.00 38.33 0.42
C ASP A 4 -2.77 38.07 -0.89
N GLN A 5 -3.11 39.12 -1.63
CA GLN A 5 -3.78 38.99 -2.93
C GLN A 5 -2.89 38.30 -3.97
N LYS A 6 -1.57 38.56 -3.92
CA LYS A 6 -0.60 37.91 -4.82
C LYS A 6 -0.45 36.43 -4.47
N ALA A 7 -0.36 36.08 -3.19
CA ALA A 7 -0.28 34.69 -2.73
C ALA A 7 -1.52 33.87 -3.14
N LYS A 8 -2.72 34.39 -2.89
CA LYS A 8 -3.99 33.76 -3.31
C LYS A 8 -4.04 33.56 -4.83
N LYS A 9 -3.60 34.56 -5.61
CA LYS A 9 -3.54 34.46 -7.07
C LYS A 9 -2.62 33.33 -7.53
N ILE A 10 -1.43 33.21 -6.94
CA ILE A 10 -0.47 32.15 -7.28
C ILE A 10 -1.08 30.78 -7.00
N VAL A 11 -1.68 30.58 -5.82
CA VAL A 11 -2.33 29.30 -5.47
C VAL A 11 -3.43 28.94 -6.47
N VAL A 12 -4.33 29.89 -6.78
CA VAL A 12 -5.42 29.66 -7.73
C VAL A 12 -4.90 29.33 -9.14
N GLN A 13 -3.90 30.07 -9.63
CA GLN A 13 -3.32 29.84 -10.95
C GLN A 13 -2.61 28.48 -11.04
N THR A 14 -1.90 28.08 -9.98
CA THR A 14 -1.27 26.77 -9.89
C THR A 14 -2.31 25.65 -9.93
N ILE A 15 -3.40 25.75 -9.17
CA ILE A 15 -4.49 24.76 -9.18
C ILE A 15 -5.13 24.66 -10.58
N GLN A 16 -5.44 25.79 -11.22
CA GLN A 16 -6.13 25.82 -12.51
C GLN A 16 -5.32 25.21 -13.65
N ARG A 17 -3.98 25.33 -13.63
CA ARG A 17 -3.10 24.82 -14.69
C ARG A 17 -2.87 23.30 -14.63
N THR A 18 -3.21 22.65 -13.51
CA THR A 18 -2.89 21.22 -13.26
C THR A 18 -4.14 20.34 -13.10
N ALA A 19 -5.33 20.86 -13.41
CA ALA A 19 -6.58 20.11 -13.36
C ALA A 19 -6.72 19.16 -14.57
N THR A 20 -6.16 17.95 -14.46
CA THR A 20 -6.55 16.81 -15.31
C THR A 20 -7.29 15.76 -14.48
N GLU A 21 -8.41 15.26 -15.00
CA GLU A 21 -9.19 14.16 -14.42
C GLU A 21 -8.47 12.82 -14.67
N HIS A 22 -8.10 12.07 -13.64
CA HIS A 22 -7.54 10.72 -13.77
C HIS A 22 -8.32 9.75 -12.89
N ALA A 23 -8.58 8.54 -13.40
CA ALA A 23 -9.40 7.53 -12.76
C ALA A 23 -8.75 6.96 -11.48
N ILE A 24 -9.60 6.62 -10.50
CA ILE A 24 -9.24 6.04 -9.20
C ILE A 24 -8.95 4.53 -9.37
N GLU A 25 -7.85 4.03 -8.82
CA GLU A 25 -7.50 2.60 -8.82
C GLU A 25 -7.62 2.00 -7.41
N ASN A 26 -8.21 0.80 -7.30
CA ASN A 26 -8.53 0.13 -6.03
C ASN A 26 -7.30 -0.55 -5.39
N ALA A 27 -7.26 -0.58 -4.04
CA ALA A 27 -6.12 -1.07 -3.25
C ALA A 27 -6.05 -2.60 -3.05
N VAL A 28 -7.11 -3.34 -3.43
CA VAL A 28 -7.21 -4.80 -3.29
C VAL A 28 -7.12 -5.44 -4.67
N SER A 29 -6.17 -6.37 -4.82
CA SER A 29 -6.02 -7.19 -6.02
C SER A 29 -6.81 -8.48 -5.84
N VAL A 30 -8.00 -8.52 -6.43
CA VAL A 30 -8.82 -9.73 -6.52
C VAL A 30 -8.41 -10.49 -7.78
N PHE A 31 -8.06 -11.77 -7.65
CA PHE A 31 -7.80 -12.62 -8.80
C PHE A 31 -9.00 -13.53 -9.05
N HIS A 32 -9.68 -13.31 -10.17
CA HIS A 32 -10.82 -14.11 -10.60
C HIS A 32 -10.34 -15.34 -11.37
N LEU A 33 -10.97 -16.48 -11.11
CA LEU A 33 -10.74 -17.75 -11.77
C LEU A 33 -11.88 -18.06 -12.74
N GLU A 34 -11.59 -18.87 -13.75
CA GLU A 34 -12.58 -19.34 -14.72
C GLU A 34 -13.35 -20.57 -14.23
N SER A 35 -12.82 -21.30 -13.23
CA SER A 35 -13.46 -22.46 -12.60
C SER A 35 -12.73 -22.92 -11.32
N ASP A 36 -13.43 -23.67 -10.48
CA ASP A 36 -12.85 -24.35 -9.30
C ASP A 36 -11.78 -25.40 -9.66
N ASP A 37 -11.80 -26.00 -10.85
CA ASP A 37 -10.74 -26.89 -11.32
C ASP A 37 -9.39 -26.17 -11.44
N VAL A 38 -9.41 -24.89 -11.81
CA VAL A 38 -8.22 -24.04 -11.81
C VAL A 38 -7.77 -23.76 -10.38
N LYS A 39 -8.70 -23.49 -9.46
CA LYS A 39 -8.44 -23.30 -8.03
C LYS A 39 -7.69 -24.50 -7.45
N GLY A 40 -8.17 -25.73 -7.73
CA GLY A 40 -7.52 -26.98 -7.31
C GLY A 40 -6.10 -27.17 -7.86
N ARG A 41 -5.86 -26.79 -9.13
CA ARG A 41 -4.52 -26.84 -9.74
C ARG A 41 -3.55 -25.80 -9.14
N ILE A 42 -4.05 -24.61 -8.79
CA ILE A 42 -3.25 -23.57 -8.12
C ILE A 42 -2.84 -24.02 -6.72
N ILE A 43 -3.73 -24.67 -5.96
CA ILE A 43 -3.39 -25.25 -4.66
C ILE A 43 -2.37 -26.37 -4.82
N GLY A 44 -2.65 -27.29 -5.76
CA GLY A 44 -1.85 -28.49 -5.97
C GLY A 44 -2.01 -29.52 -4.85
N ARG A 45 -1.50 -30.74 -5.06
CA ARG A 45 -1.53 -31.80 -4.02
C ARG A 45 -0.78 -31.31 -2.77
N GLU A 46 -1.41 -31.44 -1.61
CA GLU A 46 -0.88 -31.02 -0.30
C GLU A 46 -0.50 -29.52 -0.21
N GLY A 47 -1.07 -28.68 -1.08
CA GLY A 47 -0.72 -27.26 -1.13
C GLY A 47 0.68 -26.98 -1.68
N ARG A 48 1.30 -27.93 -2.40
CA ARG A 48 2.67 -27.76 -2.90
C ARG A 48 2.83 -26.58 -3.87
N ASN A 49 1.81 -26.30 -4.67
CA ASN A 49 1.88 -25.28 -5.71
C ASN A 49 1.65 -23.90 -5.11
N ILE A 50 0.65 -23.76 -4.24
CA ILE A 50 0.40 -22.50 -3.52
C ILE A 50 1.62 -22.11 -2.68
N ARG A 51 2.21 -23.04 -1.91
CA ARG A 51 3.44 -22.78 -1.14
C ARG A 51 4.61 -22.37 -2.04
N ALA A 52 4.76 -22.97 -3.23
CA ALA A 52 5.79 -22.56 -4.17
C ALA A 52 5.60 -21.12 -4.65
N ILE A 53 4.36 -20.73 -4.98
CA ILE A 53 4.04 -19.35 -5.38
C ILE A 53 4.31 -18.39 -4.21
N GLU A 54 3.83 -18.72 -3.01
CA GLU A 54 4.00 -17.90 -1.82
C GLU A 54 5.49 -17.71 -1.47
N ASN A 55 6.27 -18.79 -1.47
CA ASN A 55 7.71 -18.73 -1.19
C ASN A 55 8.47 -17.92 -2.25
N LEU A 56 8.12 -18.06 -3.53
CA LEU A 56 8.82 -17.37 -4.62
C LEU A 56 8.42 -15.89 -4.73
N THR A 57 7.18 -15.54 -4.38
CA THR A 57 6.66 -14.17 -4.51
C THR A 57 6.71 -13.38 -3.21
N GLY A 58 6.70 -14.04 -2.06
CA GLY A 58 6.57 -13.42 -0.74
C GLY A 58 5.19 -12.82 -0.50
N VAL A 59 4.14 -13.37 -1.12
CA VAL A 59 2.73 -12.98 -1.01
C VAL A 59 1.97 -14.18 -0.47
N GLU A 60 1.03 -13.96 0.43
CA GLU A 60 0.12 -15.00 0.93
C GLU A 60 -1.11 -15.09 0.02
N LEU A 61 -1.45 -16.30 -0.42
CA LEU A 61 -2.60 -16.57 -1.26
C LEU A 61 -3.73 -17.07 -0.37
N ILE A 62 -4.66 -16.18 -0.04
CA ILE A 62 -5.80 -16.51 0.81
C ILE A 62 -6.89 -17.10 -0.09
N ILE A 63 -7.26 -18.34 0.24
CA ILE A 63 -8.32 -19.08 -0.42
C ILE A 63 -9.48 -19.18 0.55
N ASP A 64 -10.60 -18.58 0.20
CA ASP A 64 -11.84 -18.59 0.98
C ASP A 64 -12.90 -19.48 0.31
N ASP A 65 -14.03 -19.66 1.00
CA ASP A 65 -15.22 -20.37 0.54
C ASP A 65 -15.92 -19.65 -0.64
N SER A 66 -15.48 -18.43 -0.96
CA SER A 66 -15.92 -17.73 -2.17
C SER A 66 -15.51 -18.52 -3.43
N PRO A 67 -16.49 -18.88 -4.29
CA PRO A 67 -16.19 -19.53 -5.56
C PRO A 67 -15.37 -18.61 -6.46
N ASP A 68 -14.52 -19.21 -7.28
CA ASP A 68 -13.81 -18.54 -8.38
C ASP A 68 -12.90 -17.35 -7.99
N THR A 69 -12.47 -17.24 -6.74
CA THR A 69 -11.66 -16.09 -6.29
C THR A 69 -10.48 -16.50 -5.41
N ILE A 70 -9.32 -15.88 -5.65
CA ILE A 70 -8.13 -15.95 -4.77
C ILE A 70 -7.74 -14.53 -4.38
N LEU A 71 -7.54 -14.30 -3.08
CA LEU A 71 -7.09 -13.03 -2.53
C LEU A 71 -5.57 -13.03 -2.40
N LEU A 72 -4.92 -11.99 -2.93
CA LEU A 72 -3.47 -11.81 -2.84
C LEU A 72 -3.15 -10.84 -1.70
N SER A 73 -2.67 -11.38 -0.59
CA SER A 73 -2.30 -10.61 0.61
C SER A 73 -0.80 -10.40 0.67
N GLY A 74 -0.38 -9.14 0.75
CA GLY A 74 1.04 -8.79 0.84
C GLY A 74 1.25 -7.28 0.94
N PHE A 75 2.17 -6.88 1.81
CA PHE A 75 2.47 -5.47 2.06
C PHE A 75 3.16 -4.78 0.88
N ASP A 76 3.98 -5.52 0.13
CA ASP A 76 4.68 -5.01 -1.05
C ASP A 76 3.77 -5.11 -2.29
N PRO A 77 3.34 -3.98 -2.88
CA PRO A 77 2.50 -3.99 -4.06
C PRO A 77 3.18 -4.65 -5.28
N VAL A 78 4.51 -4.56 -5.40
CA VAL A 78 5.23 -5.15 -6.54
C VAL A 78 5.18 -6.68 -6.43
N ARG A 79 5.34 -7.23 -5.23
CA ARG A 79 5.21 -8.67 -4.99
C ARG A 79 3.80 -9.16 -5.32
N ARG A 80 2.77 -8.42 -4.90
CA ARG A 80 1.37 -8.73 -5.27
C ARG A 80 1.18 -8.74 -6.79
N GLU A 81 1.76 -7.78 -7.49
CA GLU A 81 1.67 -7.72 -8.95
C GLU A 81 2.45 -8.86 -9.63
N ILE A 82 3.63 -9.23 -9.12
CA ILE A 82 4.38 -10.42 -9.57
C ILE A 82 3.52 -11.67 -9.41
N ALA A 83 2.88 -11.85 -8.25
CA ALA A 83 2.02 -12.99 -7.98
C ALA A 83 0.82 -13.01 -8.93
N ARG A 84 0.12 -11.88 -9.09
CA ARG A 84 -1.05 -11.75 -9.97
C ARG A 84 -0.72 -12.10 -11.42
N ILE A 85 0.36 -11.55 -11.98
CA ILE A 85 0.76 -11.81 -13.37
C ILE A 85 1.29 -13.24 -13.54
N SER A 86 2.00 -13.75 -12.55
CA SER A 86 2.48 -15.14 -12.56
C SER A 86 1.30 -16.12 -12.57
N LEU A 87 0.31 -15.91 -11.69
CA LEU A 87 -0.93 -16.70 -11.65
C LEU A 87 -1.67 -16.65 -12.98
N GLN A 88 -1.89 -15.44 -13.53
CA GLN A 88 -2.53 -15.28 -14.83
C GLN A 88 -1.86 -16.12 -15.92
N LYS A 89 -0.52 -16.06 -16.02
CA LYS A 89 0.24 -16.83 -17.01
C LYS A 89 0.17 -18.33 -16.78
N LEU A 90 0.25 -18.78 -15.51
CA LEU A 90 0.18 -20.20 -15.15
C LEU A 90 -1.20 -20.78 -15.48
N VAL A 91 -2.26 -20.02 -15.26
CA VAL A 91 -3.64 -20.41 -15.60
C VAL A 91 -3.80 -20.50 -17.12
N THR A 92 -3.37 -19.50 -17.87
CA THR A 92 -3.45 -19.49 -19.34
C THR A 92 -2.66 -20.64 -19.98
N ASP A 93 -1.48 -20.98 -19.42
CA ASP A 93 -0.64 -22.09 -19.90
C ASP A 93 -1.18 -23.47 -19.46
N GLY A 94 -2.03 -23.51 -18.43
CA GLY A 94 -2.64 -24.73 -17.88
C GLY A 94 -1.69 -25.66 -17.11
N ARG A 95 -0.37 -25.39 -17.13
CA ARG A 95 0.67 -26.17 -16.45
C ARG A 95 1.10 -25.53 -15.14
N ILE A 96 0.63 -26.10 -14.03
CA ILE A 96 0.91 -25.58 -12.68
C ILE A 96 1.67 -26.63 -11.87
N HIS A 97 3.00 -26.54 -11.88
CA HIS A 97 3.90 -27.37 -11.07
C HIS A 97 5.14 -26.56 -10.64
N PRO A 98 5.86 -26.95 -9.57
CA PRO A 98 6.89 -26.11 -8.95
C PRO A 98 7.94 -25.53 -9.91
N ALA A 99 8.52 -26.35 -10.78
CA ALA A 99 9.53 -25.89 -11.75
C ALA A 99 8.98 -24.82 -12.72
N ARG A 100 7.72 -24.96 -13.16
CA ARG A 100 7.09 -23.98 -14.06
C ARG A 100 6.73 -22.70 -13.32
N ILE A 101 6.26 -22.82 -12.08
CA ILE A 101 5.98 -21.69 -11.20
C ILE A 101 7.26 -20.86 -11.02
N GLU A 102 8.37 -21.50 -10.70
CA GLU A 102 9.67 -20.85 -10.56
C GLU A 102 10.10 -20.09 -11.83
N GLU A 103 10.02 -20.75 -12.98
CA GLU A 103 10.36 -20.14 -14.27
C GLU A 103 9.48 -18.90 -14.55
N VAL A 104 8.15 -19.02 -14.40
CA VAL A 104 7.20 -17.95 -14.69
C VAL A 104 7.37 -16.78 -13.71
N VAL A 105 7.57 -17.04 -12.43
CA VAL A 105 7.80 -16.01 -11.42
C VAL A 105 9.11 -15.28 -11.70
N ASN A 106 10.20 -15.99 -11.96
CA ASN A 106 11.50 -15.38 -12.26
C ASN A 106 11.47 -14.54 -13.55
N LYS A 107 10.80 -15.03 -14.59
CA LYS A 107 10.61 -14.27 -15.84
C LYS A 107 9.74 -13.03 -15.62
N THR A 108 8.71 -13.14 -14.79
CA THR A 108 7.82 -12.02 -14.47
C THR A 108 8.51 -10.96 -13.61
N LYS A 109 9.33 -11.35 -12.62
CA LYS A 109 10.19 -10.44 -11.85
C LYS A 109 11.11 -9.63 -12.77
N LYS A 110 11.88 -10.30 -13.63
CA LYS A 110 12.79 -9.63 -14.58
C LYS A 110 12.06 -8.65 -15.51
N ARG A 111 10.86 -9.03 -15.97
CA ARG A 111 10.03 -8.17 -16.82
C ARG A 111 9.55 -6.92 -16.07
N LEU A 112 9.06 -7.09 -14.84
CA LEU A 112 8.58 -5.98 -14.01
C LEU A 112 9.71 -5.02 -13.62
N GLU A 113 10.90 -5.53 -13.31
CA GLU A 113 12.09 -4.69 -13.07
C GLU A 113 12.44 -3.82 -14.29
N LYS A 114 12.41 -4.40 -15.49
CA LYS A 114 12.62 -3.65 -16.73
C LYS A 114 11.53 -2.59 -16.94
N GLU A 115 10.27 -2.96 -16.70
CA GLU A 115 9.12 -2.06 -16.81
C GLU A 115 9.20 -0.89 -15.81
N MET A 116 9.65 -1.14 -14.57
CA MET A 116 9.88 -0.09 -13.56
C MET A 116 10.94 0.88 -14.06
N MET A 117 12.09 0.38 -14.52
CA MET A 117 13.15 1.23 -15.06
C MET A 117 12.67 2.06 -16.26
N GLU A 118 11.94 1.46 -17.20
CA GLU A 118 11.38 2.16 -18.36
C GLU A 118 10.34 3.22 -17.96
N THR A 119 9.46 2.90 -17.01
CA THR A 119 8.46 3.83 -16.46
C THR A 119 9.12 5.01 -15.77
N GLY A 120 10.16 4.76 -14.96
CA GLY A 120 10.96 5.80 -14.32
C GLY A 120 11.62 6.72 -15.35
N LYS A 121 12.29 6.14 -16.35
CA LYS A 121 12.91 6.89 -17.47
C LYS A 121 11.90 7.78 -18.17
N ARG A 122 10.76 7.22 -18.58
CA ARG A 122 9.71 7.96 -19.27
C ARG A 122 9.17 9.10 -18.41
N THR A 123 8.93 8.85 -17.12
CA THR A 123 8.45 9.87 -16.19
C THR A 123 9.42 11.06 -16.10
N LEU A 124 10.73 10.80 -16.01
CA LEU A 124 11.73 11.85 -15.97
C LEU A 124 11.79 12.65 -17.28
N ILE A 125 11.69 11.98 -18.43
CA ILE A 125 11.63 12.63 -19.74
C ILE A 125 10.39 13.54 -19.84
N ASP A 126 9.22 13.02 -19.50
CA ASP A 126 7.95 13.76 -19.55
C ASP A 126 7.97 15.00 -18.66
N LEU A 127 8.64 14.92 -17.51
CA LEU A 127 8.77 16.02 -16.56
C LEU A 127 9.94 16.97 -16.87
N GLY A 128 10.82 16.63 -17.81
CA GLY A 128 12.04 17.39 -18.13
C GLY A 128 13.09 17.34 -17.02
N ILE A 129 13.14 16.25 -16.24
CA ILE A 129 14.14 16.03 -15.20
C ILE A 129 15.31 15.22 -15.79
N HIS A 130 16.52 15.73 -15.61
CA HIS A 130 17.75 15.12 -16.12
C HIS A 130 18.70 14.73 -14.98
N ASN A 131 19.66 13.86 -15.29
CA ASN A 131 20.75 13.46 -14.39
C ASN A 131 20.26 12.90 -13.05
N MET A 132 19.25 12.03 -13.06
CA MET A 132 18.82 11.30 -11.85
C MET A 132 19.53 9.96 -11.76
N HIS A 133 19.94 9.58 -10.55
CA HIS A 133 20.59 8.30 -10.31
C HIS A 133 19.69 7.12 -10.77
N PRO A 134 20.23 6.08 -11.43
CA PRO A 134 19.43 4.96 -11.93
C PRO A 134 18.58 4.27 -10.86
N GLU A 135 19.07 4.22 -9.62
CA GLU A 135 18.31 3.62 -8.52
C GLU A 135 17.11 4.46 -8.09
N LEU A 136 17.24 5.80 -8.03
CA LEU A 136 16.08 6.69 -7.80
C LEU A 136 15.08 6.58 -8.95
N MET A 137 15.57 6.48 -10.18
CA MET A 137 14.74 6.27 -11.37
C MET A 137 13.96 4.94 -11.29
N ARG A 138 14.60 3.85 -10.83
CA ARG A 138 13.93 2.57 -10.55
C ARG A 138 12.83 2.74 -9.50
N ILE A 139 13.13 3.41 -8.40
CA ILE A 139 12.19 3.67 -7.29
C ILE A 139 11.00 4.52 -7.76
N VAL A 140 11.24 5.55 -8.59
CA VAL A 140 10.17 6.33 -9.23
C VAL A 140 9.25 5.43 -10.05
N GLY A 141 9.83 4.56 -10.89
CA GLY A 141 9.05 3.58 -11.66
C GLY A 141 8.24 2.63 -10.78
N ARG A 142 8.77 2.27 -9.62
CA ARG A 142 8.09 1.40 -8.64
C ARG A 142 6.82 2.02 -8.07
N MET A 143 6.77 3.35 -7.92
CA MET A 143 5.57 4.05 -7.44
C MET A 143 4.31 3.74 -8.28
N LYS A 144 4.47 3.31 -9.54
CA LYS A 144 3.37 2.87 -10.42
C LYS A 144 2.53 1.76 -9.80
N TYR A 145 3.12 0.88 -8.99
CA TYR A 145 2.39 -0.26 -8.40
C TYR A 145 1.77 0.07 -7.05
N ARG A 146 2.10 1.23 -6.46
CA ARG A 146 1.55 1.65 -5.18
C ARG A 146 0.37 2.58 -5.43
N SER A 147 -0.72 2.32 -4.72
CA SER A 147 -1.82 3.28 -4.60
C SER A 147 -1.95 3.72 -3.15
N SER A 148 -2.23 5.00 -2.95
CA SER A 148 -2.50 5.59 -1.64
C SER A 148 -3.79 6.41 -1.76
N TYR A 149 -4.71 6.24 -0.82
CA TYR A 149 -6.01 6.94 -0.81
C TYR A 149 -6.80 6.84 -2.14
N GLY A 150 -6.67 5.73 -2.88
CA GLY A 150 -7.34 5.50 -4.17
C GLY A 150 -6.66 6.15 -5.39
N GLN A 151 -5.54 6.83 -5.19
CA GLN A 151 -4.73 7.42 -6.26
C GLN A 151 -3.45 6.61 -6.47
N ASN A 152 -3.06 6.42 -7.72
CA ASN A 152 -1.77 5.85 -8.07
C ASN A 152 -0.64 6.79 -7.59
N LEU A 153 0.33 6.26 -6.85
CA LEU A 153 1.38 7.07 -6.21
C LEU A 153 2.28 7.77 -7.24
N LEU A 154 2.65 7.10 -8.33
CA LEU A 154 3.45 7.74 -9.37
C LEU A 154 2.70 8.92 -9.99
N GLN A 155 1.40 8.76 -10.21
CA GLN A 155 0.59 9.82 -10.77
C GLN A 155 0.44 11.00 -9.81
N HIS A 156 0.22 10.72 -8.52
CA HIS A 156 0.26 11.73 -7.45
C HIS A 156 1.58 12.50 -7.47
N SER A 157 2.72 11.81 -7.41
CA SER A 157 4.02 12.47 -7.40
C SER A 157 4.32 13.27 -8.67
N ARG A 158 3.83 12.84 -9.84
CA ARG A 158 3.92 13.63 -11.09
C ARG A 158 3.09 14.91 -11.02
N GLU A 159 1.92 14.84 -10.41
CA GLU A 159 1.07 16.01 -10.19
C GLU A 159 1.74 17.01 -9.25
N VAL A 160 2.16 16.54 -8.07
CA VAL A 160 2.89 17.33 -7.07
C VAL A 160 4.11 17.98 -7.70
N ALA A 161 4.89 17.24 -8.51
CA ALA A 161 6.03 17.78 -9.25
C ALA A 161 5.65 18.99 -10.14
N ASN A 162 4.54 18.90 -10.89
CA ASN A 162 4.09 19.99 -11.76
C ASN A 162 3.54 21.19 -10.98
N LEU A 163 2.83 20.95 -9.87
CA LEU A 163 2.37 22.00 -8.96
C LEU A 163 3.57 22.73 -8.34
N CYS A 164 4.57 21.98 -7.85
CA CYS A 164 5.80 22.54 -7.29
C CYS A 164 6.55 23.40 -8.30
N ALA A 165 6.69 22.92 -9.55
CA ALA A 165 7.35 23.68 -10.61
C ALA A 165 6.64 25.01 -10.92
N THR A 166 5.31 24.97 -10.97
CA THR A 166 4.49 26.17 -11.24
C THR A 166 4.60 27.16 -10.09
N MET A 167 4.42 26.69 -8.85
CA MET A 167 4.51 27.53 -7.65
C MET A 167 5.91 28.14 -7.48
N ALA A 168 6.97 27.36 -7.66
CA ALA A 168 8.33 27.86 -7.62
C ALA A 168 8.60 28.94 -8.67
N SER A 169 8.10 28.77 -9.90
CA SER A 169 8.23 29.76 -10.97
C SER A 169 7.58 31.10 -10.58
N GLU A 170 6.37 31.08 -10.04
CA GLU A 170 5.63 32.28 -9.64
C GLU A 170 6.26 32.98 -8.42
N LEU A 171 6.99 32.23 -7.59
CA LEU A 171 7.75 32.73 -6.43
C LEU A 171 9.18 33.16 -6.77
N GLY A 172 9.64 33.00 -8.02
CA GLY A 172 11.00 33.34 -8.44
C GLY A 172 12.08 32.36 -7.96
N LEU A 173 11.71 31.13 -7.64
CA LEU A 173 12.60 30.03 -7.25
C LEU A 173 12.90 29.12 -8.45
N ASP A 174 13.85 28.20 -8.31
CA ASP A 174 14.19 27.25 -9.38
C ASP A 174 13.08 26.19 -9.57
N PRO A 175 12.33 26.24 -10.70
CA PRO A 175 11.25 25.30 -10.94
C PRO A 175 11.73 23.88 -11.25
N LYS A 176 12.96 23.69 -11.76
CA LYS A 176 13.51 22.36 -12.02
C LYS A 176 13.81 21.65 -10.71
N LYS A 177 14.37 22.39 -9.74
CA LYS A 177 14.67 21.88 -8.39
C LYS A 177 13.38 21.53 -7.63
N ALA A 178 12.38 22.42 -7.67
CA ALA A 178 11.08 22.18 -7.05
C ALA A 178 10.34 20.98 -7.68
N LYS A 179 10.37 20.85 -9.01
CA LYS A 179 9.77 19.70 -9.72
C LYS A 179 10.41 18.38 -9.28
N ARG A 180 11.74 18.37 -9.15
CA ARG A 180 12.50 17.21 -8.70
C ARG A 180 12.14 16.80 -7.28
N ALA A 181 12.06 17.77 -6.36
CA ALA A 181 11.61 17.53 -4.98
C ALA A 181 10.17 17.01 -4.93
N GLY A 182 9.25 17.61 -5.68
CA GLY A 182 7.86 17.16 -5.76
C GLY A 182 7.71 15.73 -6.32
N LEU A 183 8.54 15.32 -7.28
CA LEU A 183 8.52 13.93 -7.77
C LEU A 183 9.02 12.94 -6.72
N LEU A 184 10.02 13.34 -5.92
CA LEU A 184 10.72 12.47 -5.00
C LEU A 184 10.14 12.44 -3.57
N HIS A 185 9.26 13.36 -3.19
CA HIS A 185 8.77 13.51 -1.81
C HIS A 185 8.28 12.19 -1.18
N ASP A 186 7.62 11.36 -1.98
CA ASP A 186 6.91 10.17 -1.52
C ASP A 186 7.62 8.84 -1.86
N ILE A 187 8.86 8.88 -2.36
CA ILE A 187 9.57 7.66 -2.77
C ILE A 187 9.71 6.66 -1.61
N GLY A 188 9.79 7.14 -0.37
CA GLY A 188 9.87 6.29 0.82
C GLY A 188 8.63 5.41 1.07
N LYS A 189 7.53 5.59 0.33
CA LYS A 189 6.33 4.73 0.42
C LYS A 189 6.48 3.40 -0.34
N VAL A 190 7.58 3.21 -1.08
CA VAL A 190 7.82 1.99 -1.88
C VAL A 190 9.16 1.28 -1.56
N PRO A 191 9.44 0.97 -0.28
CA PRO A 191 10.63 0.20 0.07
C PRO A 191 10.51 -1.28 -0.31
N ASP A 192 11.67 -1.92 -0.53
CA ASP A 192 11.78 -3.37 -0.78
C ASP A 192 11.44 -4.22 0.46
N THR A 193 11.61 -3.62 1.65
CA THR A 193 11.41 -4.21 2.97
C THR A 193 10.58 -3.28 3.84
N GLU A 194 10.00 -3.82 4.92
CA GLU A 194 9.29 -3.01 5.89
C GLU A 194 10.26 -2.00 6.55
N PRO A 195 9.99 -0.69 6.45
CA PRO A 195 10.91 0.31 6.97
C PRO A 195 10.64 0.58 8.45
N GLU A 196 11.70 0.83 9.22
CA GLU A 196 11.60 1.31 10.61
C GLU A 196 11.35 2.83 10.67
N LEU A 197 11.60 3.54 9.56
CA LEU A 197 11.50 4.98 9.47
C LEU A 197 10.20 5.42 8.78
N PRO A 198 9.63 6.58 9.16
CA PRO A 198 8.63 7.28 8.36
C PRO A 198 9.07 7.46 6.91
N HIS A 199 8.12 7.49 5.97
CA HIS A 199 8.43 7.51 4.53
C HIS A 199 9.20 8.77 4.11
N ALA A 200 8.92 9.93 4.71
CA ALA A 200 9.63 11.17 4.41
C ALA A 200 11.13 11.05 4.75
N LEU A 201 11.44 10.59 5.97
CA LEU A 201 12.82 10.38 6.42
C LEU A 201 13.53 9.29 5.60
N LEU A 202 12.82 8.21 5.26
CA LEU A 202 13.38 7.16 4.42
C LEU A 202 13.72 7.67 3.02
N GLY A 203 12.78 8.40 2.40
CA GLY A 203 12.97 9.00 1.08
C GLY A 203 14.13 9.99 1.07
N MET A 204 14.24 10.83 2.09
CA MET A 204 15.36 11.76 2.28
C MET A 204 16.69 11.01 2.34
N LYS A 205 16.80 9.96 3.18
CA LYS A 205 18.04 9.17 3.30
C LYS A 205 18.44 8.50 1.98
N TRP A 206 17.48 8.09 1.16
CA TRP A 206 17.78 7.57 -0.17
C TRP A 206 18.27 8.67 -1.11
N ALA A 207 17.59 9.83 -1.13
CA ALA A 207 18.01 10.97 -1.94
C ALA A 207 19.45 11.41 -1.59
N GLU A 208 19.78 11.50 -0.30
CA GLU A 208 21.13 11.81 0.20
C GLU A 208 22.15 10.75 -0.24
N ARG A 209 21.82 9.47 -0.07
CA ARG A 209 22.69 8.35 -0.50
C ARG A 209 23.02 8.43 -1.98
N PHE A 210 22.07 8.85 -2.80
CA PHE A 210 22.23 9.00 -4.25
C PHE A 210 22.67 10.40 -4.68
N LYS A 211 23.15 11.22 -3.73
CA LYS A 211 23.77 12.54 -3.94
C LYS A 211 22.83 13.55 -4.62
N GLU A 212 21.54 13.49 -4.31
CA GLU A 212 20.62 14.58 -4.65
C GLU A 212 20.98 15.84 -3.85
N ASP A 213 20.52 16.99 -4.35
CA ASP A 213 20.82 18.29 -3.76
C ASP A 213 20.26 18.41 -2.33
N PRO A 214 21.00 19.00 -1.36
CA PRO A 214 20.56 19.13 0.03
C PRO A 214 19.18 19.77 0.21
N ASP A 215 18.81 20.76 -0.61
CA ASP A 215 17.49 21.39 -0.54
C ASP A 215 16.38 20.43 -0.99
N VAL A 216 16.68 19.57 -1.98
CA VAL A 216 15.76 18.52 -2.44
C VAL A 216 15.61 17.47 -1.34
N CYS A 217 16.70 17.05 -0.72
CA CYS A 217 16.68 16.13 0.41
C CYS A 217 15.87 16.69 1.59
N ASN A 218 16.07 17.95 1.96
CA ASN A 218 15.29 18.60 3.02
C ASN A 218 13.80 18.67 2.66
N ALA A 219 13.45 19.03 1.42
CA ALA A 219 12.06 19.07 1.00
C ALA A 219 11.39 17.69 1.03
N ILE A 220 12.12 16.61 0.73
CA ILE A 220 11.62 15.24 0.90
C ILE A 220 11.48 14.90 2.39
N GLY A 221 12.44 15.26 3.24
CA GLY A 221 12.42 14.90 4.66
C GLY A 221 11.42 15.68 5.51
N ALA A 222 11.12 16.92 5.13
CA ALA A 222 10.36 17.87 5.95
C ALA A 222 8.90 18.05 5.51
N HIS A 223 8.43 17.38 4.44
CA HIS A 223 7.09 17.66 3.88
C HIS A 223 5.93 17.26 4.79
N HIS A 224 6.13 16.42 5.81
CA HIS A 224 5.16 16.21 6.91
C HIS A 224 5.72 16.66 8.27
N ASP A 225 6.60 17.66 8.28
CA ASP A 225 7.15 18.28 9.47
C ASP A 225 7.99 17.34 10.37
N GLU A 226 8.54 16.24 9.82
CA GLU A 226 9.40 15.33 10.59
C GLU A 226 10.77 15.91 10.93
N ILE A 227 11.22 16.90 10.16
CA ILE A 227 12.43 17.68 10.40
C ILE A 227 12.17 19.16 10.09
N GLU A 228 13.09 20.02 10.54
CA GLU A 228 13.04 21.44 10.24
C GLU A 228 13.12 21.72 8.73
N MET A 229 12.22 22.59 8.25
CA MET A 229 12.25 23.11 6.88
C MET A 229 13.35 24.16 6.74
N THR A 230 14.51 23.76 6.22
CA THR A 230 15.66 24.66 6.01
C THR A 230 15.71 25.22 4.59
N SER A 231 14.86 24.71 3.68
CA SER A 231 14.73 25.17 2.30
C SER A 231 13.33 25.72 2.01
N LEU A 232 13.24 26.73 1.13
CA LEU A 232 11.96 27.22 0.62
C LEU A 232 11.22 26.19 -0.25
N LEU A 233 11.90 25.13 -0.69
CA LEU A 233 11.26 24.02 -1.41
C LEU A 233 10.35 23.19 -0.51
N SER A 234 10.69 23.06 0.77
CA SER A 234 9.96 22.23 1.74
C SER A 234 8.50 22.66 1.93
N PRO A 235 8.21 23.94 2.24
CA PRO A 235 6.83 24.40 2.34
C PRO A 235 6.10 24.33 0.98
N ILE A 236 6.80 24.48 -0.15
CA ILE A 236 6.18 24.33 -1.48
C ILE A 236 5.74 22.89 -1.71
N VAL A 237 6.61 21.91 -1.43
CA VAL A 237 6.30 20.48 -1.58
C VAL A 237 5.14 20.11 -0.66
N GLN A 238 5.17 20.51 0.61
CA GLN A 238 4.09 20.25 1.57
C GLN A 238 2.74 20.80 1.08
N VAL A 239 2.70 22.06 0.62
CA VAL A 239 1.46 22.67 0.11
C VAL A 239 0.98 21.97 -1.16
N CYS A 240 1.88 21.63 -2.08
CA CYS A 240 1.52 20.97 -3.34
C CYS A 240 1.04 19.52 -3.11
N ASP A 241 1.63 18.80 -2.16
CA ASP A 241 1.16 17.48 -1.71
C ASP A 241 -0.25 17.57 -1.14
N ALA A 242 -0.50 18.54 -0.24
CA ALA A 242 -1.83 18.78 0.32
C ALA A 242 -2.87 19.15 -0.74
N ILE A 243 -2.51 19.93 -1.76
CA ILE A 243 -3.41 20.29 -2.89
C ILE A 243 -3.76 19.06 -3.72
N SER A 244 -2.75 18.25 -4.10
CA SER A 244 -2.96 17.01 -4.86
C SER A 244 -3.84 16.03 -4.06
N GLY A 245 -3.55 15.92 -2.77
CA GLY A 245 -4.35 15.18 -1.81
C GLY A 245 -5.80 15.68 -1.77
N ALA A 246 -6.06 16.94 -1.46
CA ALA A 246 -7.41 17.44 -1.10
C ALA A 246 -8.48 17.45 -2.20
N ARG A 247 -8.20 16.97 -3.43
CA ARG A 247 -9.15 17.00 -4.55
C ARG A 247 -10.49 16.28 -4.23
N PRO A 248 -11.65 16.94 -4.42
CA PRO A 248 -12.97 16.32 -4.32
C PRO A 248 -13.17 15.26 -5.41
N GLY A 249 -13.69 14.09 -5.03
CA GLY A 249 -13.82 12.92 -5.92
C GLY A 249 -13.43 11.60 -5.25
N ALA A 250 -12.74 11.69 -4.12
CA ALA A 250 -12.47 10.56 -3.25
C ALA A 250 -13.73 10.14 -2.48
N ARG A 251 -14.12 8.86 -2.59
CA ARG A 251 -14.96 8.17 -1.59
C ARG A 251 -14.18 8.01 -0.28
N ARG A 252 -13.79 9.14 0.30
CA ARG A 252 -12.74 9.29 1.29
C ARG A 252 -13.14 8.78 2.67
N GLU A 253 -14.43 8.79 2.98
CA GLU A 253 -14.89 8.39 4.31
C GLU A 253 -15.12 6.89 4.45
N VAL A 254 -15.47 6.17 3.38
CA VAL A 254 -16.01 4.81 3.53
C VAL A 254 -14.91 3.77 3.75
N VAL A 255 -13.79 3.82 3.02
CA VAL A 255 -12.75 2.77 3.10
C VAL A 255 -11.87 2.93 4.33
N GLU A 256 -11.50 4.16 4.70
CA GLU A 256 -10.68 4.40 5.88
C GLU A 256 -11.49 4.19 7.16
N ALA A 257 -12.73 4.68 7.24
CA ALA A 257 -13.62 4.35 8.34
C ALA A 257 -13.87 2.84 8.42
N TYR A 258 -13.90 2.15 7.29
CA TYR A 258 -14.03 0.69 7.26
C TYR A 258 -12.78 -0.02 7.79
N ILE A 259 -11.56 0.39 7.41
CA ILE A 259 -10.32 -0.19 7.96
C ILE A 259 -10.19 0.12 9.46
N GLN A 260 -10.43 1.37 9.87
CA GLN A 260 -10.42 1.78 11.27
C GLN A 260 -11.47 1.01 12.08
N ARG A 261 -12.64 0.75 11.49
CA ARG A 261 -13.70 -0.08 12.07
C ARG A 261 -13.26 -1.52 12.26
N LEU A 262 -12.59 -2.14 11.28
CA LEU A 262 -12.07 -3.51 11.41
C LEU A 262 -11.00 -3.57 12.52
N LYS A 263 -10.08 -2.61 12.55
CA LYS A 263 -9.06 -2.51 13.61
C LYS A 263 -9.68 -2.36 15.00
N LYS A 264 -10.72 -1.52 15.13
CA LYS A 264 -11.46 -1.35 16.39
C LYS A 264 -12.16 -2.65 16.81
N LEU A 265 -12.73 -3.39 15.86
CA LEU A 265 -13.35 -4.70 16.12
C LEU A 265 -12.33 -5.72 16.65
N GLU A 266 -11.14 -5.75 16.07
CA GLU A 266 -10.05 -6.63 16.51
C GLU A 266 -9.44 -6.23 17.85
N SER A 267 -9.32 -4.93 18.13
CA SER A 267 -8.73 -4.43 19.37
C SER A 267 -9.61 -4.70 20.59
N MET A 268 -10.95 -4.56 20.48
CA MET A 268 -11.88 -4.85 21.58
C MET A 268 -11.71 -6.28 22.12
N ALA A 269 -11.54 -7.27 21.23
CA ALA A 269 -11.30 -8.63 21.65
C ALA A 269 -9.88 -8.89 22.17
N ARG A 270 -8.90 -8.08 21.78
CA ARG A 270 -7.50 -8.26 22.18
C ARG A 270 -7.21 -7.80 23.61
N GLU A 271 -8.10 -6.99 24.18
CA GLU A 271 -8.00 -6.50 25.57
C GLU A 271 -8.37 -7.57 26.61
N TYR A 272 -9.00 -8.67 26.20
CA TYR A 272 -9.37 -9.76 27.08
C TYR A 272 -8.17 -10.67 27.37
N ASP A 273 -8.00 -11.01 28.66
CA ASP A 273 -6.94 -11.89 29.12
C ASP A 273 -7.10 -13.31 28.54
N GLY A 274 -5.99 -13.93 28.13
CA GLY A 274 -5.97 -15.23 27.45
C GLY A 274 -6.27 -15.23 25.94
N VAL A 275 -6.56 -14.07 25.35
CA VAL A 275 -6.68 -13.91 23.88
C VAL A 275 -5.29 -13.81 23.25
N VAL A 276 -5.01 -14.71 22.31
CA VAL A 276 -3.72 -14.81 21.60
C VAL A 276 -3.76 -14.03 20.29
N LYS A 277 -4.86 -14.13 19.54
CA LYS A 277 -5.05 -13.42 18.25
C LYS A 277 -6.52 -13.10 18.00
N THR A 278 -6.77 -12.03 17.25
CA THR A 278 -8.10 -11.61 16.82
C THR A 278 -8.09 -11.30 15.33
N TYR A 279 -9.18 -11.64 14.63
CA TYR A 279 -9.32 -11.42 13.19
C TYR A 279 -10.74 -10.98 12.86
N ALA A 280 -10.89 -9.85 12.19
CA ALA A 280 -12.15 -9.45 11.58
C ALA A 280 -12.23 -10.02 10.14
N ILE A 281 -13.05 -11.05 9.95
CA ILE A 281 -13.21 -11.79 8.69
C ILE A 281 -14.54 -11.40 8.04
N GLN A 282 -14.74 -11.76 6.77
CA GLN A 282 -15.98 -11.52 6.01
C GLN A 282 -16.43 -10.06 6.02
N ALA A 283 -15.49 -9.17 5.70
CA ALA A 283 -15.74 -7.74 5.71
C ALA A 283 -16.22 -7.18 7.07
N GLY A 284 -15.76 -7.79 8.17
CA GLY A 284 -16.12 -7.41 9.54
C GLY A 284 -17.47 -7.94 9.99
N ARG A 285 -18.03 -8.94 9.29
CA ARG A 285 -19.24 -9.67 9.72
C ARG A 285 -18.94 -10.88 10.59
N GLU A 286 -17.68 -11.27 10.70
CA GLU A 286 -17.23 -12.27 11.66
C GLU A 286 -16.03 -11.74 12.44
N LEU A 287 -16.06 -11.86 13.76
CA LEU A 287 -14.91 -11.67 14.64
C LEU A 287 -14.46 -13.04 15.15
N ARG A 288 -13.26 -13.45 14.75
CA ARG A 288 -12.65 -14.70 15.18
C ARG A 288 -11.60 -14.42 16.23
N VAL A 289 -11.76 -15.04 17.40
CA VAL A 289 -10.90 -14.82 18.57
C VAL A 289 -10.22 -16.14 18.90
N ILE A 290 -8.89 -16.17 18.86
CA ILE A 290 -8.10 -17.33 19.21
C ILE A 290 -7.63 -17.17 20.65
N VAL A 291 -7.97 -18.15 21.49
CA VAL A 291 -7.62 -18.18 22.91
C VAL A 291 -6.67 -19.33 23.23
N SER A 292 -5.81 -19.12 24.22
CA SER A 292 -4.89 -20.16 24.70
C SER A 292 -5.67 -21.25 25.43
N ALA A 293 -5.52 -22.51 24.97
CA ALA A 293 -6.14 -23.66 25.61
C ALA A 293 -5.67 -23.91 27.05
N GLU A 294 -4.50 -23.38 27.41
CA GLU A 294 -3.94 -23.52 28.76
C GLU A 294 -4.54 -22.51 29.75
N GLN A 295 -5.02 -21.37 29.27
CA GLN A 295 -5.50 -20.26 30.11
C GLN A 295 -7.03 -20.16 30.16
N ILE A 296 -7.71 -20.56 29.07
CA ILE A 296 -9.15 -20.43 28.91
C ILE A 296 -9.79 -21.81 28.73
N ASP A 297 -10.68 -22.18 29.65
CA ASP A 297 -11.52 -23.38 29.56
C ASP A 297 -12.75 -23.15 28.65
N ASP A 298 -13.52 -24.21 28.38
CA ASP A 298 -14.66 -24.15 27.44
C ASP A 298 -15.77 -23.21 27.95
N THR A 299 -15.97 -23.17 29.27
CA THR A 299 -16.97 -22.29 29.89
C THR A 299 -16.57 -20.83 29.73
N LYS A 300 -15.31 -20.49 29.99
CA LYS A 300 -14.76 -19.14 29.79
C LYS A 300 -14.73 -18.73 28.33
N ALA A 301 -14.45 -19.66 27.40
CA ALA A 301 -14.51 -19.38 25.96
C ALA A 301 -15.93 -19.04 25.51
N SER A 302 -16.94 -19.77 26.01
CA SER A 302 -18.35 -19.49 25.76
C SER A 302 -18.76 -18.12 26.34
N GLN A 303 -18.35 -17.83 27.58
CA GLN A 303 -18.60 -16.55 28.23
C GLN A 303 -17.96 -15.37 27.47
N LEU A 304 -16.70 -15.52 27.05
CA LEU A 304 -15.98 -14.52 26.26
C LEU A 304 -16.71 -14.21 24.95
N SER A 305 -17.22 -15.23 24.26
CA SER A 305 -18.01 -15.03 23.03
C SER A 305 -19.27 -14.19 23.30
N TYR A 306 -19.96 -14.47 24.40
CA TYR A 306 -21.15 -13.74 24.81
C TYR A 306 -20.83 -12.30 25.21
N ASP A 307 -19.80 -12.07 26.02
CA ASP A 307 -19.41 -10.75 26.50
C ASP A 307 -18.97 -9.84 25.36
N LEU A 308 -18.17 -10.37 24.42
CA LEU A 308 -17.78 -9.64 23.22
C LEU A 308 -18.99 -9.28 22.35
N SER A 309 -20.00 -10.15 22.28
CA SER A 309 -21.21 -9.86 21.49
C SER A 309 -21.97 -8.67 22.04
N ARG A 310 -22.04 -8.55 23.37
CA ARG A 310 -22.66 -7.43 24.09
C ARG A 310 -21.85 -6.15 23.92
N GLN A 311 -20.54 -6.21 24.16
CA GLN A 311 -19.68 -5.04 24.07
C GLN A 311 -19.68 -4.44 22.65
N ILE A 312 -19.59 -5.27 21.61
CA ILE A 312 -19.62 -4.81 20.22
C ILE A 312 -20.99 -4.20 19.87
N GLN A 313 -22.08 -4.77 20.39
CA GLN A 313 -23.43 -4.23 20.19
C GLN A 313 -23.60 -2.84 20.84
N GLU A 314 -22.96 -2.59 21.98
CA GLU A 314 -23.05 -1.33 22.72
C GLU A 314 -22.10 -0.25 22.16
N GLU A 315 -20.87 -0.62 21.82
CA GLU A 315 -19.81 0.32 21.42
C GLU A 315 -19.72 0.59 19.91
N MET A 316 -20.29 -0.28 19.08
CA MET A 316 -20.26 -0.15 17.61
C MET A 316 -21.66 -0.13 17.00
N LYS A 317 -21.97 0.93 16.26
CA LYS A 317 -23.14 0.97 15.38
C LYS A 317 -22.87 0.16 14.11
N TYR A 318 -23.31 -1.10 14.08
CA TYR A 318 -23.12 -2.01 12.94
C TYR A 318 -24.47 -2.31 12.24
N PRO A 319 -24.64 -2.04 10.93
CA PRO A 319 -25.79 -2.53 10.19
C PRO A 319 -25.64 -4.04 9.92
N GLY A 320 -26.47 -4.84 10.59
CA GLY A 320 -26.49 -6.30 10.46
C GLY A 320 -25.90 -7.02 11.67
N GLN A 321 -25.86 -8.35 11.59
CA GLN A 321 -25.33 -9.20 12.66
C GLN A 321 -23.82 -9.44 12.44
N ILE A 322 -23.07 -9.44 13.54
CA ILE A 322 -21.66 -9.84 13.57
C ILE A 322 -21.61 -11.18 14.29
N LYS A 323 -21.04 -12.18 13.64
CA LYS A 323 -20.82 -13.50 14.22
C LYS A 323 -19.54 -13.49 15.04
N ILE A 324 -19.57 -13.98 16.27
CA ILE A 324 -18.37 -14.12 17.11
C ILE A 324 -18.03 -15.60 17.23
N THR A 325 -16.80 -15.93 16.87
CA THR A 325 -16.28 -17.30 16.93
C THR A 325 -15.05 -17.29 17.83
N VAL A 326 -15.17 -17.87 19.02
CA VAL A 326 -14.02 -18.11 19.91
C VAL A 326 -13.48 -19.50 19.63
N ILE A 327 -12.19 -19.60 19.30
CA ILE A 327 -11.50 -20.84 18.99
C ILE A 327 -10.42 -21.06 20.05
N ARG A 328 -10.55 -22.14 20.79
CA ARG A 328 -9.51 -22.59 21.71
C ARG A 328 -8.48 -23.40 20.94
N GLU A 329 -7.23 -22.93 20.91
CA GLU A 329 -6.16 -23.54 20.13
C GLU A 329 -5.05 -24.08 21.04
N THR A 330 -4.66 -25.35 20.82
CA THR A 330 -3.46 -25.96 21.38
C THR A 330 -2.45 -26.15 20.26
N ARG A 331 -1.22 -25.65 20.42
CA ARG A 331 -0.14 -25.81 19.44
C ARG A 331 0.95 -26.71 19.99
N ALA A 332 1.13 -27.88 19.38
CA ALA A 332 2.28 -28.75 19.62
C ALA A 332 3.29 -28.55 18.48
N ILE A 333 4.50 -28.07 18.82
CA ILE A 333 5.55 -27.80 17.84
C ILE A 333 6.75 -28.69 18.20
N ASN A 334 7.14 -29.58 17.28
CA ASN A 334 8.32 -30.42 17.39
C ASN A 334 9.27 -30.14 16.24
N TYR A 335 10.57 -30.11 16.52
CA TYR A 335 11.62 -29.88 15.52
C TYR A 335 12.40 -31.19 15.32
N ALA A 336 12.46 -31.67 14.07
CA ALA A 336 13.38 -32.73 13.68
C ALA A 336 14.72 -32.11 13.29
N LYS A 337 15.82 -32.74 13.71
CA LYS A 337 17.18 -32.39 13.24
C LYS A 337 17.54 -33.18 12.00
#